data_AF-A0A501W8U4-F1
#
_entry.id   AF-A0A501W8U4-F1
#
_cell.length_a   1.000
_cell.length_b   1.000
_cell.length_c   1.000
_cell.angle_alpha   90.00
_cell.angle_beta   90.00
_cell.angle_gamma   90.00
#
_symmetry.space_group_name_H-M   'P 1'
#
loop_
_entity.id
_entity.type
_entity.pdbx_description
1 polymer ?
#
loop_
_entity_poly.entity_id
_entity_poly.type
_entity_poly.pdbx_seq_one_letter_code
_entity_poly.pdbx_strand_id
1 'polypeptide(L)'
;MKNNFYLSLLGCGLALTMMGCEKTDEIAPEFMAGTSQNALDENCYAIDFEAYSSDNPEQLPFIDHVATPFGKVWVHNTKRNAEGVYGDDNVARIYDTANPTGDDAHDLGQASRLGKILISNQFTQQQIAANPDGTYNPSGTEIRIAEPNDNAWGATLELDFTEIDGSVTMQSVDVVDVDASPLENKSYVRLVLAGGGTVDFPLATYEEEGSVQTVDLKGTSNVEKLILVLDGEGNVGSGGIDNIVFCTEQEVTPPATGGCTRTQGYWKTHADSNNKKYDNTWDDYYSAPFFLSGQTYYTVLLVQPKGNAYYILAHQYAAATLNLAAGAGMSGEALEAYNKATELFKKYSPSQIGKKDKKLREQFTSLSDTLDKYNNGIIGPGHCD
;
A
#
# COMPACT_ATOMS: atom_id res chain seq x y z
N MET A 1 2.23 -91.58 -2.73
CA MET A 1 3.02 -91.88 -3.94
C MET A 1 2.67 -90.86 -5.00
N LYS A 2 3.67 -90.25 -5.67
CA LYS A 2 3.61 -89.52 -6.97
C LYS A 2 2.43 -88.55 -7.17
N ASN A 3 2.55 -87.22 -7.25
CA ASN A 3 3.47 -86.30 -7.95
C ASN A 3 2.57 -85.40 -8.85
N ASN A 4 2.77 -84.09 -8.74
CA ASN A 4 2.59 -83.06 -9.78
C ASN A 4 1.20 -82.91 -10.46
N PHE A 5 0.63 -81.70 -10.41
CA PHE A 5 0.93 -80.72 -11.47
C PHE A 5 0.76 -79.26 -11.00
N TYR A 6 1.33 -78.34 -11.76
CA TYR A 6 1.59 -76.92 -11.43
C TYR A 6 0.72 -75.95 -12.26
N LEU A 7 0.87 -74.64 -11.98
CA LEU A 7 0.33 -73.46 -12.71
C LEU A 7 -1.19 -73.24 -12.53
N SER A 8 -1.75 -72.01 -12.47
CA SER A 8 -1.24 -70.62 -12.64
C SER A 8 -2.35 -69.61 -12.25
N LEU A 9 -2.18 -68.31 -11.94
CA LEU A 9 -1.08 -67.31 -11.98
C LEU A 9 -1.04 -66.46 -10.66
N LEU A 10 -0.28 -65.34 -10.66
CA LEU A 10 -0.37 -64.05 -9.92
C LEU A 10 -1.15 -63.97 -8.57
N GLY A 11 -0.68 -63.29 -7.51
CA GLY A 11 0.49 -62.42 -7.36
C GLY A 11 0.10 -60.95 -7.09
N CYS A 12 0.15 -60.52 -5.83
CA CYS A 12 0.58 -59.16 -5.44
C CYS A 12 0.97 -59.17 -3.96
N GLY A 13 2.13 -58.58 -3.61
CA GLY A 13 2.60 -58.50 -2.23
C GLY A 13 1.97 -57.33 -1.48
N LEU A 14 1.66 -57.54 -0.19
CA LEU A 14 1.33 -56.45 0.71
C LEU A 14 2.58 -55.58 0.92
N ALA A 15 2.54 -54.34 0.44
CA ALA A 15 3.46 -53.29 0.85
C ALA A 15 2.67 -52.26 1.67
N LEU A 16 2.92 -52.18 2.98
CA LEU A 16 2.45 -51.06 3.78
C LEU A 16 3.30 -49.83 3.43
N THR A 17 2.81 -49.01 2.52
CA THR A 17 3.26 -47.61 2.42
C THR A 17 2.56 -46.82 3.53
N MET A 18 3.33 -46.30 4.48
CA MET A 18 2.83 -45.26 5.38
C MET A 18 2.54 -44.01 4.55
N MET A 19 1.27 -43.62 4.43
CA MET A 19 0.92 -42.29 3.96
C MET A 19 1.34 -41.30 5.05
N GLY A 20 2.42 -40.57 4.79
CA GLY A 20 2.69 -39.34 5.53
C GLY A 20 1.63 -38.31 5.17
N CYS A 21 1.32 -37.41 6.10
CA CYS A 21 0.61 -36.18 5.73
C CYS A 21 1.53 -35.38 4.81
N GLU A 22 1.26 -35.39 3.52
CA GLU A 22 1.72 -34.31 2.65
C GLU A 22 1.08 -33.03 3.19
N LYS A 23 1.93 -32.05 3.51
CA LYS A 23 1.45 -30.70 3.73
C LYS A 23 0.81 -30.25 2.43
N THR A 24 -0.35 -29.61 2.52
CA THR A 24 -0.80 -28.72 1.46
C THR A 24 0.26 -27.63 1.33
N ASP A 25 1.06 -27.69 0.26
CA ASP A 25 1.96 -26.60 -0.09
C ASP A 25 1.09 -25.41 -0.48
N GLU A 26 1.09 -24.38 0.37
CA GLU A 26 0.56 -23.07 0.04
C GLU A 26 1.40 -22.55 -1.13
N ILE A 27 0.79 -22.44 -2.31
CA ILE A 27 1.43 -21.87 -3.50
C ILE A 27 1.48 -20.35 -3.31
N ALA A 28 2.39 -19.90 -2.46
CA ALA A 28 2.85 -18.53 -2.49
C ALA A 28 3.54 -18.31 -3.84
N PRO A 29 3.15 -17.32 -4.65
CA PRO A 29 3.84 -17.02 -5.89
C PRO A 29 5.28 -16.59 -5.55
N GLU A 30 6.27 -17.42 -5.90
CA GLU A 30 7.67 -17.00 -5.87
C GLU A 30 7.81 -15.75 -6.74
N PHE A 31 8.49 -14.73 -6.21
CA PHE A 31 8.69 -13.43 -6.84
C PHE A 31 9.63 -13.53 -8.06
N MET A 32 9.11 -14.15 -9.12
CA MET A 32 9.76 -14.26 -10.42
C MET A 32 9.70 -12.89 -11.10
N ALA A 33 10.87 -12.28 -11.27
CA ALA A 33 11.09 -10.91 -11.72
C ALA A 33 10.18 -10.45 -12.88
N GLY A 34 9.02 -9.89 -12.51
CA GLY A 34 7.96 -9.44 -13.43
C GLY A 34 7.38 -8.06 -13.08
N THR A 35 8.00 -7.33 -12.14
CA THR A 35 7.58 -6.03 -11.56
C THR A 35 7.49 -4.84 -12.53
N SER A 36 7.45 -5.08 -13.85
CA SER A 36 7.54 -4.04 -14.88
C SER A 36 6.21 -3.51 -15.40
N GLN A 37 5.06 -4.14 -15.13
CA GLN A 37 3.77 -3.71 -15.72
C GLN A 37 2.93 -2.83 -14.79
N ASN A 38 3.06 -3.01 -13.47
CA ASN A 38 2.23 -2.39 -12.44
C ASN A 38 2.80 -1.07 -11.87
N ALA A 39 4.06 -0.73 -12.20
CA ALA A 39 4.72 0.48 -11.73
C ALA A 39 4.30 1.68 -12.62
N LEU A 40 3.64 2.66 -12.02
CA LEU A 40 3.10 3.83 -12.74
C LEU A 40 4.07 5.02 -12.71
N ASP A 41 4.76 5.20 -11.58
CA ASP A 41 5.82 6.18 -11.32
C ASP A 41 6.78 5.58 -10.27
N GLU A 42 7.92 6.21 -9.97
CA GLU A 42 8.95 5.67 -9.03
C GLU A 42 8.40 5.25 -7.65
N ASN A 43 7.28 5.81 -7.21
CA ASN A 43 6.66 5.57 -5.91
C ASN A 43 5.16 5.20 -5.98
N CYS A 44 4.65 4.79 -7.15
CA CYS A 44 3.23 4.45 -7.36
C CYS A 44 3.07 3.07 -8.00
N TYR A 45 2.09 2.30 -7.51
CA TYR A 45 1.85 0.90 -7.88
C TYR A 45 0.36 0.62 -8.06
N ALA A 46 0.02 -0.25 -9.01
CA ALA A 46 -1.31 -0.79 -9.22
C ALA A 46 -1.38 -2.26 -8.78
N ILE A 47 -2.37 -2.61 -7.95
CA ILE A 47 -2.76 -4.00 -7.72
C ILE A 47 -3.83 -4.35 -8.76
N ASP A 48 -3.50 -5.27 -9.67
CA ASP A 48 -4.31 -5.70 -10.82
C ASP A 48 -4.54 -7.22 -10.88
N PHE A 49 -4.09 -7.95 -9.85
CA PHE A 49 -4.22 -9.41 -9.67
C PHE A 49 -3.73 -10.32 -10.84
N GLU A 50 -3.18 -9.77 -11.92
CA GLU A 50 -2.76 -10.51 -13.13
C GLU A 50 -1.60 -11.49 -12.91
N ALA A 51 -0.86 -11.33 -11.81
CA ALA A 51 0.19 -12.28 -11.41
C ALA A 51 -0.36 -13.67 -11.00
N TYR A 52 -1.65 -13.76 -10.63
CA TYR A 52 -2.30 -15.04 -10.32
C TYR A 52 -2.67 -15.77 -11.61
N SER A 53 -2.37 -17.07 -11.70
CA SER A 53 -2.66 -17.87 -12.89
C SER A 53 -2.95 -19.32 -12.54
N SER A 54 -3.76 -19.97 -13.37
CA SER A 54 -4.14 -21.38 -13.26
C SER A 54 -4.61 -21.89 -14.63
N ASP A 55 -4.34 -23.16 -14.94
CA ASP A 55 -4.88 -23.84 -16.14
C ASP A 55 -6.40 -24.07 -16.05
N ASN A 56 -6.96 -24.02 -14.84
CA ASN A 56 -8.38 -24.13 -14.55
C ASN A 56 -8.82 -22.89 -13.72
N PRO A 57 -9.74 -22.03 -14.19
CA PRO A 57 -10.20 -20.87 -13.43
C PRO A 57 -10.80 -21.25 -12.07
N GLU A 58 -11.36 -22.46 -11.91
CA GLU A 58 -11.84 -22.95 -10.62
C GLU A 58 -10.74 -23.05 -9.54
N GLN A 59 -9.49 -23.21 -9.97
CA GLN A 59 -8.34 -23.38 -9.09
C GLN A 59 -7.64 -22.05 -8.79
N LEU A 60 -8.20 -20.91 -9.21
CA LEU A 60 -7.72 -19.60 -8.80
C LEU A 60 -7.83 -19.43 -7.26
N PRO A 61 -6.79 -18.85 -6.63
CA PRO A 61 -6.57 -19.02 -5.21
C PRO A 61 -7.51 -18.16 -4.35
N PHE A 62 -7.77 -18.66 -3.15
CA PHE A 62 -8.09 -17.80 -2.01
C PHE A 62 -6.81 -17.09 -1.57
N ILE A 63 -6.89 -15.80 -1.24
CA ILE A 63 -5.73 -14.99 -0.84
C ILE A 63 -5.97 -14.31 0.50
N ASP A 64 -4.90 -14.16 1.29
CA ASP A 64 -4.89 -13.37 2.52
C ASP A 64 -3.97 -12.14 2.40
N HIS A 65 -3.21 -12.00 1.31
CA HIS A 65 -2.38 -10.84 1.04
C HIS A 65 -2.03 -10.68 -0.45
N VAL A 66 -1.48 -9.50 -0.79
CA VAL A 66 -0.78 -9.22 -2.04
C VAL A 66 0.61 -8.67 -1.70
N ALA A 67 1.65 -9.19 -2.37
CA ALA A 67 3.00 -8.66 -2.29
C ALA A 67 3.19 -7.50 -3.28
N THR A 68 3.75 -6.38 -2.83
CA THR A 68 4.03 -5.19 -3.65
C THR A 68 5.52 -4.82 -3.54
N PRO A 69 6.05 -3.95 -4.44
CA PRO A 69 7.41 -3.42 -4.32
C PRO A 69 7.69 -2.64 -3.02
N PHE A 70 6.63 -2.22 -2.31
CA PHE A 70 6.71 -1.41 -1.10
C PHE A 70 6.33 -2.19 0.18
N GLY A 71 6.22 -3.52 0.12
CA GLY A 71 5.79 -4.34 1.26
C GLY A 71 4.50 -5.09 0.98
N LYS A 72 3.79 -5.50 2.04
CA LYS A 72 2.61 -6.35 1.94
C LYS A 72 1.32 -5.55 2.16
N VAL A 73 0.31 -5.83 1.35
CA VAL A 73 -1.08 -5.47 1.64
C VAL A 73 -1.81 -6.73 2.09
N TRP A 74 -2.32 -6.77 3.32
CA TRP A 74 -3.18 -7.88 3.77
C TRP A 74 -4.58 -7.75 3.15
N VAL A 75 -5.23 -8.87 2.88
CA VAL A 75 -6.55 -8.96 2.26
C VAL A 75 -7.47 -9.77 3.16
N HIS A 76 -8.63 -9.19 3.50
CA HIS A 76 -9.65 -9.87 4.29
C HIS A 76 -11.04 -9.52 3.77
N ASN A 77 -11.64 -10.43 2.99
CA ASN A 77 -12.99 -10.24 2.49
C ASN A 77 -13.97 -11.01 3.38
N THR A 78 -15.02 -10.34 3.84
CA THR A 78 -16.14 -10.97 4.54
C THR A 78 -17.37 -10.99 3.65
N LYS A 79 -18.28 -11.93 3.93
CA LYS A 79 -19.56 -12.04 3.25
C LYS A 79 -20.72 -12.01 4.25
N ARG A 80 -21.83 -11.45 3.81
CA ARG A 80 -23.12 -11.49 4.50
C ARG A 80 -23.91 -12.72 4.04
N ASN A 81 -24.68 -13.33 4.94
CA ASN A 81 -25.63 -14.38 4.58
C ASN A 81 -27.04 -13.81 4.27
N ALA A 82 -27.95 -14.66 3.82
CA ALA A 82 -29.33 -14.28 3.51
C ALA A 82 -30.10 -13.69 4.71
N GLU A 83 -29.72 -14.04 5.95
CA GLU A 83 -30.27 -13.47 7.19
C GLU A 83 -29.70 -12.07 7.54
N GLY A 84 -28.69 -11.58 6.82
CA GLY A 84 -28.07 -10.26 7.03
C GLY A 84 -26.89 -10.26 8.01
N VAL A 85 -26.35 -11.43 8.33
CA VAL A 85 -25.22 -11.61 9.26
C VAL A 85 -23.92 -11.79 8.48
N TYR A 86 -22.89 -11.01 8.83
CA TYR A 86 -21.54 -11.19 8.29
C TYR A 86 -20.80 -12.33 9.00
N GLY A 87 -20.03 -13.11 8.24
CA GLY A 87 -19.10 -14.12 8.77
C GLY A 87 -17.69 -13.57 9.00
N ASP A 88 -16.93 -14.21 9.90
CA ASP A 88 -15.54 -13.85 10.24
C ASP A 88 -14.48 -14.57 9.37
N ASP A 89 -14.89 -15.54 8.53
CA ASP A 89 -13.99 -16.27 7.63
C ASP A 89 -13.56 -15.38 6.45
N ASN A 90 -12.25 -15.30 6.19
CA ASN A 90 -11.77 -14.68 4.95
C ASN A 90 -12.21 -15.50 3.73
N VAL A 91 -12.96 -14.86 2.82
CA VAL A 91 -13.43 -15.44 1.56
C VAL A 91 -12.87 -14.72 0.33
N ALA A 92 -11.79 -13.95 0.51
CA ALA A 92 -11.08 -13.28 -0.57
C ALA A 92 -10.56 -14.30 -1.59
N ARG A 93 -11.01 -14.18 -2.84
CA ARG A 93 -10.63 -15.08 -3.93
C ARG A 93 -10.41 -14.31 -5.22
N ILE A 94 -9.49 -14.80 -6.04
CA ILE A 94 -9.28 -14.30 -7.40
C ILE A 94 -10.33 -14.90 -8.34
N TYR A 95 -10.95 -14.04 -9.14
CA TYR A 95 -11.90 -14.37 -10.20
C TYR A 95 -11.34 -13.94 -11.55
N ASP A 96 -11.54 -14.71 -12.62
CA ASP A 96 -11.10 -14.39 -13.99
C ASP A 96 -12.30 -14.03 -14.87
N THR A 97 -12.50 -12.73 -15.10
CA THR A 97 -13.61 -12.20 -15.91
C THR A 97 -13.49 -12.54 -17.39
N ALA A 98 -12.32 -13.01 -17.87
CA ALA A 98 -12.17 -13.51 -19.23
C ALA A 98 -12.50 -15.01 -19.35
N ASN A 99 -12.54 -15.76 -18.24
CA ASN A 99 -12.89 -17.18 -18.17
C ASN A 99 -13.89 -17.44 -17.02
N PRO A 100 -15.11 -16.85 -17.08
CA PRO A 100 -16.05 -16.84 -15.96
C PRO A 100 -16.53 -18.24 -15.57
N THR A 101 -16.86 -18.39 -14.28
CA THR A 101 -17.33 -19.64 -13.64
C THR A 101 -18.54 -19.37 -12.74
N GLY A 102 -19.23 -20.40 -12.26
CA GLY A 102 -20.44 -20.22 -11.44
C GLY A 102 -21.62 -19.70 -12.26
N ASP A 103 -22.49 -18.90 -11.67
CA ASP A 103 -23.47 -18.07 -12.38
C ASP A 103 -22.79 -16.85 -13.05
N ASP A 104 -21.60 -16.46 -12.58
CA ASP A 104 -20.93 -15.17 -12.77
C ASP A 104 -20.48 -14.84 -14.22
N ALA A 105 -20.95 -15.61 -15.19
CA ALA A 105 -20.78 -15.36 -16.61
C ALA A 105 -21.71 -14.26 -17.15
N HIS A 106 -22.81 -13.96 -16.45
CA HIS A 106 -23.75 -12.90 -16.86
C HIS A 106 -23.45 -11.52 -16.27
N ASP A 107 -22.76 -11.47 -15.13
CA ASP A 107 -22.40 -10.29 -14.33
C ASP A 107 -20.91 -9.91 -14.52
N LEU A 108 -20.04 -10.25 -13.56
CA LEU A 108 -18.58 -10.06 -13.56
C LEU A 108 -17.91 -10.52 -14.87
N GLY A 109 -18.41 -11.58 -15.50
CA GLY A 109 -17.94 -12.07 -16.80
C GLY A 109 -18.10 -11.06 -17.97
N GLN A 110 -18.97 -10.05 -17.84
CA GLN A 110 -19.06 -8.95 -18.82
C GLN A 110 -17.92 -7.94 -18.64
N ALA A 111 -17.31 -7.86 -17.46
CA ALA A 111 -16.13 -7.05 -17.18
C ALA A 111 -14.82 -7.66 -17.71
N SER A 112 -14.88 -8.51 -18.75
CA SER A 112 -13.78 -9.27 -19.37
C SER A 112 -12.56 -8.46 -19.82
N ARG A 113 -12.66 -7.12 -19.82
CA ARG A 113 -11.57 -6.18 -20.08
C ARG A 113 -10.59 -6.01 -18.91
N LEU A 114 -10.96 -6.46 -17.71
CA LEU A 114 -10.15 -6.35 -16.50
C LEU A 114 -9.22 -7.57 -16.34
N GLY A 115 -9.64 -8.76 -16.76
CA GLY A 115 -8.86 -9.98 -16.55
C GLY A 115 -9.17 -10.55 -15.18
N LYS A 116 -8.24 -10.42 -14.22
CA LYS A 116 -8.41 -10.95 -12.87
C LYS A 116 -8.80 -9.88 -11.87
N ILE A 117 -9.83 -10.17 -11.08
CA ILE A 117 -10.36 -9.27 -10.06
C ILE A 117 -10.44 -10.00 -8.71
N LEU A 118 -10.55 -9.22 -7.63
CA LEU A 118 -10.76 -9.74 -6.28
C LEU A 118 -12.25 -9.69 -5.91
N ILE A 119 -12.80 -10.83 -5.49
CA ILE A 119 -14.20 -10.99 -5.05
C ILE A 119 -14.32 -11.47 -3.60
N SER A 120 -15.52 -11.39 -3.03
CA SER A 120 -15.88 -12.04 -1.75
C SER A 120 -16.67 -13.33 -2.05
N ASN A 121 -16.02 -14.49 -2.01
CA ASN A 121 -16.54 -15.71 -2.62
C ASN A 121 -17.70 -16.37 -1.83
N GLN A 122 -18.75 -16.84 -2.54
CA GLN A 122 -19.98 -17.43 -1.98
C GLN A 122 -19.70 -18.55 -0.98
N PHE A 123 -18.62 -19.31 -1.17
CA PHE A 123 -18.20 -20.43 -0.31
C PHE A 123 -16.81 -20.19 0.30
N THR A 124 -16.61 -20.62 1.55
CA THR A 124 -15.27 -20.58 2.17
C THR A 124 -14.41 -21.71 1.61
N GLN A 125 -13.08 -21.55 1.64
CA GLN A 125 -12.14 -22.61 1.24
C GLN A 125 -12.41 -23.93 2.00
N GLN A 126 -12.82 -23.85 3.27
CA GLN A 126 -13.19 -25.01 4.08
C GLN A 126 -14.48 -25.70 3.60
N GLN A 127 -15.50 -24.93 3.19
CA GLN A 127 -16.75 -25.47 2.63
C GLN A 127 -16.47 -26.21 1.30
N ILE A 128 -15.62 -25.64 0.45
CA ILE A 128 -15.20 -26.26 -0.82
C ILE A 128 -14.40 -27.54 -0.56
N ALA A 129 -13.40 -27.49 0.33
CA ALA A 129 -12.58 -28.66 0.67
C ALA A 129 -13.40 -29.82 1.29
N ALA A 130 -14.49 -29.50 1.99
CA ALA A 130 -15.39 -30.50 2.56
C ALA A 130 -16.33 -31.16 1.52
N ASN A 131 -16.56 -30.52 0.36
CA ASN A 131 -17.50 -31.01 -0.66
C ASN A 131 -17.15 -30.48 -2.07
N PRO A 132 -16.00 -30.86 -2.68
CA PRO A 132 -15.50 -30.25 -3.93
C PRO A 132 -16.35 -30.52 -5.18
N ASP A 133 -17.16 -31.59 -5.14
CA ASP A 133 -18.16 -31.93 -6.17
C ASP A 133 -19.57 -31.43 -5.80
N GLY A 134 -19.68 -30.65 -4.73
CA GLY A 134 -20.94 -30.12 -4.23
C GLY A 134 -21.56 -29.09 -5.16
N THR A 135 -22.88 -29.06 -5.18
CA THR A 135 -23.67 -28.10 -5.95
C THR A 135 -24.55 -27.23 -5.07
N TYR A 136 -24.85 -26.03 -5.58
CA TYR A 136 -25.73 -25.03 -5.00
C TYR A 136 -26.75 -24.60 -6.06
N ASN A 137 -27.92 -24.16 -5.62
CA ASN A 137 -29.00 -23.75 -6.52
C ASN A 137 -29.78 -22.57 -5.90
N PRO A 138 -29.29 -21.33 -6.09
CA PRO A 138 -29.96 -20.13 -5.58
C PRO A 138 -31.15 -19.71 -6.44
N SER A 139 -31.04 -19.90 -7.75
CA SER A 139 -31.82 -19.23 -8.80
C SER A 139 -32.64 -20.18 -9.69
N GLY A 140 -32.58 -21.49 -9.44
CA GLY A 140 -33.12 -22.56 -10.30
C GLY A 140 -32.04 -23.32 -11.06
N THR A 141 -30.87 -22.70 -11.28
CA THR A 141 -29.70 -23.30 -11.93
C THR A 141 -28.81 -23.99 -10.91
N GLU A 142 -28.27 -25.17 -11.24
CA GLU A 142 -27.33 -25.90 -10.40
C GLU A 142 -25.89 -25.51 -10.76
N ILE A 143 -25.23 -24.78 -9.85
CA ILE A 143 -23.82 -24.34 -9.95
C ILE A 143 -22.94 -25.16 -9.01
N ARG A 144 -21.63 -25.29 -9.26
CA ARG A 144 -20.73 -26.03 -8.35
C ARG A 144 -20.15 -25.10 -7.29
N ILE A 145 -20.09 -25.56 -6.04
CA ILE A 145 -19.56 -24.73 -4.94
C ILE A 145 -18.05 -24.45 -5.06
N ALA A 146 -17.34 -25.26 -5.84
CA ALA A 146 -15.91 -25.11 -6.08
C ALA A 146 -15.58 -24.00 -7.09
N GLU A 147 -16.52 -23.63 -7.97
CA GLU A 147 -16.36 -22.53 -8.91
C GLU A 147 -16.24 -21.20 -8.14
N PRO A 148 -15.35 -20.28 -8.56
CA PRO A 148 -15.44 -18.88 -8.19
C PRO A 148 -16.82 -18.33 -8.52
N ASN A 149 -17.47 -17.79 -7.49
CA ASN A 149 -18.73 -17.05 -7.52
C ASN A 149 -18.64 -16.03 -6.37
N ASP A 150 -19.04 -14.78 -6.59
CA ASP A 150 -19.07 -13.74 -5.55
C ASP A 150 -20.14 -13.97 -4.46
N ASN A 151 -20.64 -12.96 -3.75
CA ASN A 151 -21.67 -13.17 -2.74
C ASN A 151 -22.77 -12.12 -2.87
N ALA A 152 -23.75 -12.42 -3.72
CA ALA A 152 -24.96 -11.63 -3.99
C ALA A 152 -25.73 -11.10 -2.76
N TRP A 153 -25.47 -11.59 -1.54
CA TRP A 153 -26.13 -11.12 -0.32
C TRP A 153 -25.47 -9.89 0.32
N GLY A 154 -24.35 -9.36 -0.21
CA GLY A 154 -23.57 -8.28 0.39
C GLY A 154 -22.23 -8.74 0.96
N ALA A 155 -21.22 -7.88 0.91
CA ALA A 155 -19.85 -8.21 1.30
C ALA A 155 -19.05 -6.98 1.76
N THR A 156 -17.92 -7.24 2.42
CA THR A 156 -16.84 -6.25 2.57
C THR A 156 -15.56 -6.81 1.97
N LEU A 157 -14.82 -6.00 1.21
CA LEU A 157 -13.49 -6.36 0.72
C LEU A 157 -12.48 -5.39 1.35
N GLU A 158 -11.69 -5.87 2.31
CA GLU A 158 -10.71 -5.06 3.04
C GLU A 158 -9.28 -5.33 2.53
N LEU A 159 -8.58 -4.26 2.15
CA LEU A 159 -7.15 -4.21 1.90
C LEU A 159 -6.50 -3.38 3.01
N ASP A 160 -5.63 -3.99 3.81
CA ASP A 160 -4.89 -3.37 4.91
C ASP A 160 -3.43 -3.13 4.47
N PHE A 161 -3.04 -1.87 4.45
CA PHE A 161 -1.75 -1.38 3.96
C PHE A 161 -0.75 -1.10 5.10
N THR A 162 -1.00 -1.55 6.33
CA THR A 162 -0.13 -1.26 7.49
C THR A 162 1.24 -1.97 7.44
N GLU A 163 1.43 -2.94 6.54
CA GLU A 163 2.74 -3.56 6.22
C GLU A 163 3.41 -2.96 4.96
N ILE A 164 2.99 -1.76 4.53
CA ILE A 164 3.66 -0.97 3.47
C ILE A 164 4.70 0.00 4.07
N ASP A 165 5.85 0.11 3.40
CA ASP A 165 6.95 1.01 3.73
C ASP A 165 6.58 2.48 3.43
N GLY A 166 6.17 3.21 4.46
CA GLY A 166 5.89 4.64 4.41
C GLY A 166 4.40 4.98 4.50
N SER A 167 4.03 6.23 4.20
CA SER A 167 2.62 6.62 4.20
C SER A 167 1.97 6.31 2.85
N VAL A 168 0.77 5.75 2.88
CA VAL A 168 0.03 5.38 1.67
C VAL A 168 -0.94 6.49 1.27
N THR A 169 -0.92 6.83 -0.01
CA THR A 169 -1.82 7.78 -0.66
C THR A 169 -2.60 7.09 -1.78
N MET A 170 -3.91 6.97 -1.61
CA MET A 170 -4.80 6.26 -2.54
C MET A 170 -5.27 7.18 -3.67
N GLN A 171 -5.13 6.70 -4.91
CA GLN A 171 -5.48 7.46 -6.12
C GLN A 171 -6.82 7.00 -6.69
N SER A 172 -6.96 5.69 -6.94
CA SER A 172 -8.17 5.11 -7.52
C SER A 172 -8.33 3.63 -7.23
N VAL A 173 -9.53 3.11 -7.47
CA VAL A 173 -9.87 1.69 -7.55
C VAL A 173 -10.93 1.50 -8.62
N ASP A 174 -10.86 0.44 -9.42
CA ASP A 174 -11.98 0.00 -10.24
C ASP A 174 -12.88 -0.88 -9.37
N VAL A 175 -14.17 -0.52 -9.26
CA VAL A 175 -15.20 -1.37 -8.66
C VAL A 175 -16.07 -1.92 -9.77
N VAL A 176 -16.42 -3.19 -9.68
CA VAL A 176 -17.14 -3.95 -10.69
C VAL A 176 -18.49 -4.37 -10.13
N ASP A 177 -19.53 -4.27 -10.97
CA ASP A 177 -20.86 -4.83 -10.75
C ASP A 177 -21.57 -4.30 -9.49
N VAL A 178 -22.15 -3.10 -9.62
CA VAL A 178 -22.95 -2.46 -8.56
C VAL A 178 -24.33 -2.12 -9.12
N ASP A 179 -25.33 -2.86 -8.70
CA ASP A 179 -26.58 -2.96 -9.44
C ASP A 179 -27.65 -1.92 -9.10
N ALA A 180 -28.44 -1.58 -10.11
CA ALA A 180 -29.71 -0.85 -9.97
C ALA A 180 -30.89 -1.79 -9.65
N SER A 181 -30.79 -3.09 -9.96
CA SER A 181 -31.83 -4.09 -9.69
C SER A 181 -31.24 -5.50 -9.52
N PRO A 182 -31.02 -6.00 -8.28
CA PRO A 182 -31.44 -5.41 -7.00
C PRO A 182 -30.74 -4.08 -6.72
N LEU A 183 -31.36 -3.20 -5.93
CA LEU A 183 -30.87 -1.83 -5.78
C LEU A 183 -29.74 -1.73 -4.75
N GLU A 184 -28.51 -1.63 -5.22
CA GLU A 184 -27.27 -1.61 -4.41
C GLU A 184 -26.80 -0.18 -4.07
N ASN A 185 -27.79 0.69 -3.82
CA ASN A 185 -27.59 2.12 -3.58
C ASN A 185 -26.91 2.49 -2.24
N LYS A 186 -26.40 1.50 -1.50
CA LYS A 186 -25.64 1.70 -0.26
C LYS A 186 -24.19 1.24 -0.38
N SER A 187 -23.74 0.79 -1.54
CA SER A 187 -22.35 0.42 -1.78
C SER A 187 -21.43 1.66 -1.77
N TYR A 188 -20.27 1.55 -1.13
CA TYR A 188 -19.26 2.61 -1.04
C TYR A 188 -17.85 2.05 -0.85
N VAL A 189 -16.85 2.79 -1.34
CA VAL A 189 -15.46 2.59 -0.92
C VAL A 189 -15.19 3.48 0.29
N ARG A 190 -14.68 2.91 1.39
CA ARG A 190 -14.21 3.63 2.57
C ARG A 190 -12.69 3.55 2.65
N LEU A 191 -12.05 4.67 2.93
CA LEU A 191 -10.66 4.71 3.36
C LEU A 191 -10.62 4.93 4.88
N VAL A 192 -9.87 4.09 5.58
CA VAL A 192 -9.53 4.28 7.00
C VAL A 192 -8.15 4.94 7.05
N LEU A 193 -8.07 6.08 7.73
CA LEU A 193 -6.87 6.89 7.86
C LEU A 193 -6.15 6.57 9.18
N ALA A 194 -4.84 6.76 9.18
CA ALA A 194 -4.01 6.69 10.38
C ALA A 194 -4.59 7.57 11.51
N GLY A 195 -4.80 6.96 12.67
CA GLY A 195 -5.51 7.57 13.81
C GLY A 195 -7.04 7.38 13.79
N GLY A 196 -7.59 6.56 12.89
CA GLY A 196 -8.99 6.11 12.91
C GLY A 196 -10.01 7.06 12.28
N GLY A 197 -9.57 8.04 11.48
CA GLY A 197 -10.48 8.82 10.64
C GLY A 197 -11.00 8.01 9.45
N THR A 198 -12.15 8.36 8.88
CA THR A 198 -12.68 7.68 7.68
C THR A 198 -13.10 8.67 6.58
N VAL A 199 -12.97 8.26 5.33
CA VAL A 199 -13.46 8.99 4.15
C VAL A 199 -14.22 8.01 3.27
N ASP A 200 -15.49 8.30 2.99
CA ASP A 200 -16.39 7.43 2.24
C ASP A 200 -16.66 8.00 0.84
N PHE A 201 -16.63 7.14 -0.17
CA PHE A 201 -16.84 7.42 -1.59
C PHE A 201 -18.05 6.59 -2.06
N PRO A 202 -19.24 7.18 -2.14
CA PRO A 202 -20.45 6.48 -2.60
C PRO A 202 -20.30 6.00 -4.05
N LEU A 203 -20.80 4.80 -4.32
CA LEU A 203 -20.81 4.23 -5.66
C LEU A 203 -22.10 4.60 -6.42
N ALA A 204 -22.03 4.53 -7.74
CA ALA A 204 -23.18 4.62 -8.61
C ALA A 204 -23.71 3.22 -8.92
N THR A 205 -25.02 3.10 -9.06
CA THR A 205 -25.69 1.86 -9.48
C THR A 205 -25.95 1.87 -10.99
N TYR A 206 -25.81 0.73 -11.64
CA TYR A 206 -25.97 0.57 -13.10
C TYR A 206 -27.03 -0.46 -13.46
N GLU A 207 -27.61 -0.35 -14.66
CA GLU A 207 -28.58 -1.31 -15.23
C GLU A 207 -27.89 -2.27 -16.22
N GLU A 208 -26.56 -2.22 -16.30
CA GLU A 208 -25.73 -3.01 -17.21
C GLU A 208 -24.81 -3.89 -16.36
N GLU A 209 -25.07 -5.20 -16.43
CA GLU A 209 -24.32 -6.27 -15.79
C GLU A 209 -22.81 -6.16 -16.07
N GLY A 210 -21.97 -6.39 -15.07
CA GLY A 210 -20.51 -6.25 -15.16
C GLY A 210 -20.03 -4.84 -15.47
N SER A 211 -20.85 -3.82 -15.17
CA SER A 211 -20.43 -2.42 -15.22
C SER A 211 -19.18 -2.17 -14.36
N VAL A 212 -18.33 -1.24 -14.79
CA VAL A 212 -17.09 -0.92 -14.07
C VAL A 212 -17.01 0.57 -13.79
N GLN A 213 -16.93 0.92 -12.51
CA GLN A 213 -16.76 2.28 -12.02
C GLN A 213 -15.32 2.49 -11.51
N THR A 214 -14.53 3.30 -12.22
CA THR A 214 -13.29 3.85 -11.66
C THR A 214 -13.61 4.92 -10.62
N VAL A 215 -13.30 4.64 -9.37
CA VAL A 215 -13.52 5.54 -8.22
C VAL A 215 -12.28 6.42 -8.04
N ASP A 216 -12.42 7.73 -8.22
CA ASP A 216 -11.37 8.70 -7.91
C ASP A 216 -11.34 8.97 -6.39
N LEU A 217 -10.31 8.43 -5.74
CA LEU A 217 -10.06 8.50 -4.29
C LEU A 217 -9.35 9.81 -3.86
N LYS A 218 -9.22 10.78 -4.78
CA LYS A 218 -8.79 12.17 -4.55
C LYS A 218 -7.37 12.35 -4.02
N GLY A 219 -6.50 11.36 -4.16
CA GLY A 219 -5.15 11.39 -3.57
C GLY A 219 -5.21 11.44 -2.04
N THR A 220 -6.11 10.67 -1.43
CA THR A 220 -6.29 10.64 0.03
C THR A 220 -5.08 9.98 0.68
N SER A 221 -4.36 10.72 1.54
CA SER A 221 -3.10 10.30 2.17
C SER A 221 -3.24 9.80 3.60
N ASN A 222 -2.21 9.10 4.08
CA ASN A 222 -2.15 8.41 5.37
C ASN A 222 -3.25 7.35 5.53
N VAL A 223 -3.49 6.57 4.48
CA VAL A 223 -4.47 5.47 4.49
C VAL A 223 -3.85 4.23 5.12
N GLU A 224 -4.53 3.65 6.12
CA GLU A 224 -4.19 2.33 6.69
C GLU A 224 -5.00 1.22 6.00
N LYS A 225 -6.25 1.47 5.60
CA LYS A 225 -7.10 0.48 4.93
C LYS A 225 -7.96 1.06 3.81
N LEU A 226 -8.17 0.30 2.75
CA LEU A 226 -9.30 0.45 1.81
C LEU A 226 -10.32 -0.63 2.11
N ILE A 227 -11.60 -0.27 2.21
CA ILE A 227 -12.72 -1.19 2.41
C ILE A 227 -13.77 -0.89 1.36
N LEU A 228 -13.98 -1.78 0.40
CA LEU A 228 -15.23 -1.77 -0.37
C LEU A 228 -16.33 -2.39 0.51
N VAL A 229 -17.49 -1.72 0.56
CA VAL A 229 -18.73 -2.27 1.14
C VAL A 229 -19.74 -2.40 0.00
N LEU A 230 -20.28 -3.60 -0.15
CA LEU A 230 -21.33 -3.96 -1.12
C LEU A 230 -22.65 -4.14 -0.35
N ASP A 231 -23.59 -3.22 -0.54
CA ASP A 231 -24.86 -3.18 0.20
C ASP A 231 -25.98 -2.43 -0.55
N GLY A 232 -27.24 -2.74 -0.24
CA GLY A 232 -28.40 -2.18 -0.95
C GLY A 232 -29.71 -2.17 -0.18
N GLU A 233 -30.82 -2.06 -0.89
CA GLU A 233 -32.19 -2.12 -0.33
C GLU A 233 -32.61 -3.57 0.01
N GLY A 234 -31.91 -4.17 0.96
CA GLY A 234 -32.13 -5.53 1.44
C GLY A 234 -30.83 -6.14 1.91
N ASN A 235 -30.77 -7.48 1.89
CA ASN A 235 -29.51 -8.21 2.00
C ASN A 235 -29.04 -8.53 0.56
N VAL A 236 -28.49 -7.52 -0.11
CA VAL A 236 -28.00 -7.56 -1.51
C VAL A 236 -26.65 -6.84 -1.62
N GLY A 237 -25.83 -7.16 -2.61
CA GLY A 237 -24.48 -6.61 -2.78
C GLY A 237 -23.51 -7.63 -3.38
N SER A 238 -23.55 -7.86 -4.69
CA SER A 238 -22.50 -8.54 -5.47
C SER A 238 -21.38 -7.56 -5.87
N GLY A 239 -20.33 -8.06 -6.52
CA GLY A 239 -19.27 -7.24 -7.10
C GLY A 239 -17.84 -7.61 -6.70
N GLY A 240 -16.89 -6.92 -7.33
CA GLY A 240 -15.45 -7.10 -7.12
C GLY A 240 -14.64 -5.81 -7.27
N ILE A 241 -13.33 -5.90 -7.01
CA ILE A 241 -12.38 -4.80 -7.19
C ILE A 241 -11.14 -5.19 -7.98
N ASP A 242 -10.62 -4.20 -8.70
CA ASP A 242 -9.42 -4.28 -9.51
C ASP A 242 -8.70 -2.92 -9.59
N ASN A 243 -7.52 -2.87 -10.21
CA ASN A 243 -6.74 -1.66 -10.49
C ASN A 243 -6.64 -0.72 -9.28
N ILE A 244 -6.30 -1.25 -8.11
CA ILE A 244 -6.13 -0.46 -6.88
C ILE A 244 -4.82 0.31 -7.01
N VAL A 245 -4.92 1.60 -7.32
CA VAL A 245 -3.77 2.48 -7.51
C VAL A 245 -3.47 3.25 -6.23
N PHE A 246 -2.27 3.03 -5.71
CA PHE A 246 -1.74 3.77 -4.56
C PHE A 246 -0.31 4.24 -4.82
N CYS A 247 0.10 5.27 -4.07
CA CYS A 247 1.47 5.73 -4.02
C CYS A 247 1.97 5.72 -2.59
N THR A 248 3.25 5.44 -2.40
CA THR A 248 3.92 5.51 -1.10
C THR A 248 4.78 6.76 -1.03
N GLU A 249 4.61 7.55 0.02
CA GLU A 249 5.67 8.47 0.45
C GLU A 249 6.48 7.74 1.51
N GLN A 250 7.65 7.21 1.12
CA GLN A 250 8.52 6.54 2.08
C GLN A 250 8.87 7.54 3.19
N GLU A 251 8.47 7.25 4.43
CA GLU A 251 8.96 8.02 5.56
C GLU A 251 10.48 7.89 5.54
N VAL A 252 11.17 9.01 5.38
CA VAL A 252 12.63 9.06 5.23
C VAL A 252 13.25 8.70 6.58
N THR A 253 13.31 7.39 6.88
CA THR A 253 13.61 6.86 8.22
C THR A 253 14.76 7.63 8.86
N PRO A 254 14.59 8.22 10.06
CA PRO A 254 15.62 9.05 10.64
C PRO A 254 16.92 8.25 10.79
N PRO A 255 18.04 8.69 10.19
CA PRO A 255 19.34 8.04 10.35
C PRO A 255 19.76 7.94 11.82
N ALA A 256 19.64 6.75 12.39
CA ALA A 256 20.14 6.32 13.70
C ALA A 256 19.66 7.11 14.96
N THR A 257 19.22 6.38 15.99
CA THR A 257 18.99 6.91 17.36
C THR A 257 20.29 7.18 18.12
N GLY A 258 21.28 7.76 17.45
CA GLY A 258 22.61 8.07 17.98
C GLY A 258 23.06 9.49 17.67
N GLY A 259 24.32 9.78 18.00
CA GLY A 259 24.92 11.09 17.82
C GLY A 259 24.40 12.14 18.81
N CYS A 260 24.72 13.40 18.52
CA CYS A 260 24.24 14.58 19.23
C CYS A 260 24.28 15.78 18.27
N THR A 261 23.36 16.72 18.41
CA THR A 261 23.26 17.88 17.51
C THR A 261 24.16 19.01 17.94
N ARG A 262 24.48 19.88 16.99
CA ARG A 262 25.31 21.08 17.16
C ARG A 262 24.67 22.27 16.45
N THR A 263 24.74 23.44 17.08
CA THR A 263 24.15 24.66 16.53
C THR A 263 24.79 25.11 15.21
N GLN A 264 24.09 25.96 14.44
CA GLN A 264 24.66 26.66 13.28
C GLN A 264 25.94 27.46 13.60
N GLY A 265 26.18 27.84 14.86
CA GLY A 265 27.40 28.54 15.29
C GLY A 265 28.62 27.63 15.37
N TYR A 266 28.41 26.36 15.78
CA TYR A 266 29.44 25.32 15.69
C TYR A 266 29.86 25.14 14.23
N TRP A 267 28.91 24.79 13.36
CA TRP A 267 29.21 24.46 11.96
C TRP A 267 29.94 25.58 11.21
N LYS A 268 29.58 26.86 11.43
CA LYS A 268 30.30 28.00 10.85
C LYS A 268 31.74 28.15 11.32
N THR A 269 32.06 27.77 12.56
CA THR A 269 33.40 27.91 13.14
C THR A 269 34.31 26.70 12.89
N HIS A 270 33.74 25.59 12.40
CA HIS A 270 34.42 24.32 12.15
C HIS A 270 34.56 23.99 10.64
N ALA A 271 34.29 24.97 9.75
CA ALA A 271 34.24 24.78 8.29
C ALA A 271 35.57 24.94 7.54
N ASP A 272 36.56 25.63 8.11
CA ASP A 272 37.86 25.86 7.47
C ASP A 272 38.81 24.68 7.75
N SER A 273 39.23 23.97 6.71
CA SER A 273 40.16 22.82 6.81
C SER A 273 41.58 23.19 7.29
N ASN A 274 41.93 24.49 7.30
CA ASN A 274 43.16 24.99 7.90
C ASN A 274 43.03 25.29 9.39
N ASN A 275 41.81 25.27 9.95
CA ASN A 275 41.54 25.52 11.35
C ASN A 275 41.76 24.24 12.18
N LYS A 276 42.37 24.37 13.36
CA LYS A 276 42.51 23.25 14.32
C LYS A 276 41.17 22.71 14.83
N LYS A 277 40.08 23.44 14.60
CA LYS A 277 38.70 23.05 14.89
C LYS A 277 37.97 22.55 13.64
N TYR A 278 38.65 22.11 12.59
CA TYR A 278 37.95 21.56 11.42
C TYR A 278 37.13 20.33 11.82
N ASP A 279 35.87 20.26 11.36
CA ASP A 279 35.04 19.05 11.39
C ASP A 279 34.89 18.55 9.95
N ASN A 280 35.36 17.33 9.69
CA ASN A 280 35.44 16.74 8.36
C ASN A 280 34.08 16.39 7.76
N THR A 281 32.98 16.50 8.52
CA THR A 281 31.61 16.48 7.97
C THR A 281 31.43 17.55 6.88
N TRP A 282 32.24 18.61 6.89
CA TRP A 282 32.22 19.63 5.84
C TRP A 282 32.78 19.19 4.48
N ASP A 283 33.55 18.10 4.38
CA ASP A 283 34.25 17.71 3.14
C ASP A 283 33.28 17.61 1.94
N ASP A 284 32.13 16.96 2.12
CA ASP A 284 31.11 16.79 1.07
C ASP A 284 30.23 18.03 0.84
N TYR A 285 30.12 18.92 1.83
CA TYR A 285 29.13 20.01 1.83
C TYR A 285 29.72 21.40 1.55
N TYR A 286 31.01 21.64 1.82
CA TYR A 286 31.59 23.00 1.79
C TYR A 286 31.41 23.71 0.44
N SER A 287 31.64 22.96 -0.64
CA SER A 287 31.49 23.41 -2.03
C SER A 287 30.17 23.00 -2.67
N ALA A 288 29.32 22.23 -1.98
CA ALA A 288 28.06 21.72 -2.53
C ALA A 288 27.05 22.86 -2.77
N PRO A 289 26.39 22.95 -3.94
CA PRO A 289 25.35 23.95 -4.19
C PRO A 289 24.17 23.84 -3.22
N PHE A 290 23.75 24.96 -2.64
CA PHE A 290 22.56 25.09 -1.82
C PHE A 290 21.35 25.41 -2.69
N PHE A 291 20.80 24.38 -3.34
CA PHE A 291 19.56 24.47 -4.14
C PHE A 291 19.55 25.68 -5.11
N LEU A 292 18.40 26.36 -5.23
CA LEU A 292 18.18 27.51 -6.13
C LEU A 292 18.75 28.86 -5.61
N SER A 293 19.64 28.84 -4.61
CA SER A 293 20.21 30.08 -4.04
C SER A 293 21.34 30.70 -4.86
N GLY A 294 22.01 29.91 -5.70
CA GLY A 294 23.27 30.29 -6.36
C GLY A 294 24.47 30.37 -5.40
N GLN A 295 24.35 29.83 -4.19
CA GLN A 295 25.36 29.76 -3.14
C GLN A 295 25.67 28.30 -2.79
N THR A 296 26.78 28.04 -2.10
CA THR A 296 27.08 26.74 -1.45
C THR A 296 26.53 26.67 -0.03
N TYR A 297 26.45 25.47 0.57
CA TYR A 297 26.08 25.28 1.98
C TYR A 297 26.94 26.11 2.95
N TYR A 298 28.24 26.27 2.67
CA TYR A 298 29.09 27.15 3.47
C TYR A 298 28.72 28.62 3.28
N THR A 299 28.66 29.09 2.03
CA THR A 299 28.41 30.52 1.77
C THR A 299 27.01 30.98 2.20
N VAL A 300 25.97 30.14 2.13
CA VAL A 300 24.62 30.50 2.59
C VAL A 300 24.58 30.74 4.10
N LEU A 301 25.36 29.99 4.89
CA LEU A 301 25.49 30.20 6.34
C LEU A 301 26.19 31.53 6.72
N LEU A 302 26.93 32.13 5.80
CA LEU A 302 27.59 33.43 5.98
C LEU A 302 26.69 34.63 5.61
N VAL A 303 25.60 34.41 4.88
CA VAL A 303 24.68 35.48 4.50
C VAL A 303 23.89 35.95 5.72
N GLN A 304 23.97 37.24 6.05
CA GLN A 304 23.11 37.81 7.09
C GLN A 304 21.63 37.78 6.62
N PRO A 305 20.71 37.07 7.30
CA PRO A 305 19.36 36.85 6.75
C PRO A 305 18.52 38.12 6.59
N LYS A 306 18.77 39.16 7.40
CA LYS A 306 18.12 40.50 7.34
C LYS A 306 16.59 40.45 7.25
N GLY A 307 15.96 39.42 7.85
CA GLY A 307 14.51 39.20 7.84
C GLY A 307 13.96 38.51 6.59
N ASN A 308 14.81 38.01 5.68
CA ASN A 308 14.39 37.12 4.59
C ASN A 308 14.22 35.70 5.13
N ALA A 309 12.99 35.17 5.05
CA ALA A 309 12.63 33.86 5.59
C ALA A 309 13.38 32.70 4.89
N TYR A 310 13.80 32.88 3.63
CA TYR A 310 14.65 31.91 2.94
C TYR A 310 15.97 31.68 3.68
N TYR A 311 16.70 32.76 3.97
CA TYR A 311 18.01 32.66 4.64
C TYR A 311 17.89 32.28 6.13
N ILE A 312 16.76 32.62 6.77
CA ILE A 312 16.45 32.17 8.14
C ILE A 312 16.35 30.64 8.16
N LEU A 313 15.50 30.06 7.31
CA LEU A 313 15.39 28.60 7.18
C LEU A 313 16.70 27.96 6.68
N ALA A 314 17.38 28.57 5.71
CA ALA A 314 18.58 27.98 5.10
C ALA A 314 19.71 27.78 6.11
N HIS A 315 19.83 28.67 7.09
CA HIS A 315 20.78 28.51 8.19
C HIS A 315 20.49 27.27 9.03
N GLN A 316 19.22 27.05 9.39
CA GLN A 316 18.84 25.92 10.22
C GLN A 316 18.85 24.61 9.43
N TYR A 317 18.45 24.64 8.16
CA TYR A 317 18.52 23.50 7.26
C TYR A 317 19.97 23.06 7.02
N ALA A 318 20.90 23.97 6.72
CA ALA A 318 22.30 23.63 6.51
C ALA A 318 22.94 23.02 7.77
N ALA A 319 22.64 23.57 8.96
CA ALA A 319 23.08 22.98 10.22
C ALA A 319 22.43 21.61 10.50
N ALA A 320 21.15 21.43 10.18
CA ALA A 320 20.44 20.17 10.35
C ALA A 320 20.99 19.08 9.41
N THR A 321 21.35 19.45 8.18
CA THR A 321 21.99 18.58 7.18
C THR A 321 23.36 18.09 7.69
N LEU A 322 24.17 19.00 8.25
CA LEU A 322 25.49 18.66 8.80
C LEU A 322 25.38 17.82 10.08
N ASN A 323 24.39 18.10 10.95
CA ASN A 323 24.10 17.24 12.11
C ASN A 323 23.75 15.81 11.67
N LEU A 324 22.93 15.68 10.62
CA LEU A 324 22.56 14.38 10.04
C LEU A 324 23.77 13.63 9.47
N ALA A 325 24.61 14.33 8.69
CA ALA A 325 25.84 13.77 8.12
C ALA A 325 26.88 13.39 9.19
N ALA A 326 26.90 14.08 10.33
CA ALA A 326 27.69 13.73 11.51
C ALA A 326 27.08 12.58 12.36
N GLY A 327 25.98 11.98 11.92
CA GLY A 327 25.34 10.83 12.56
C GLY A 327 24.40 11.16 13.72
N ALA A 328 23.93 12.41 13.83
CA ALA A 328 22.84 12.76 14.73
C ALA A 328 21.49 12.50 14.06
N GLY A 329 20.68 11.60 14.62
CA GLY A 329 19.35 11.30 14.09
C GLY A 329 18.34 12.43 14.28
N MET A 330 17.21 12.36 13.59
CA MET A 330 16.09 13.30 13.72
C MET A 330 14.91 12.66 14.46
N SER A 331 14.12 13.46 15.18
CA SER A 331 12.77 13.05 15.59
C SER A 331 11.79 13.22 14.43
N GLY A 332 10.61 12.59 14.48
CA GLY A 332 9.56 12.74 13.45
C GLY A 332 9.24 14.21 13.13
N GLU A 333 9.01 15.05 14.15
CA GLU A 333 8.77 16.51 13.98
C GLU A 333 9.94 17.22 13.25
N ALA A 334 11.19 16.86 13.56
CA ALA A 334 12.37 17.45 12.95
C ALA A 334 12.55 16.98 11.49
N LEU A 335 12.29 15.70 11.24
CA LEU A 335 12.38 15.05 9.93
C LEU A 335 11.30 15.59 8.98
N GLU A 336 10.05 15.67 9.44
CA GLU A 336 8.93 16.25 8.69
C GLU A 336 9.26 17.70 8.28
N ALA A 337 9.81 18.49 9.21
CA ALA A 337 10.24 19.86 8.92
C ALA A 337 11.43 19.92 7.95
N TYR A 338 12.36 18.98 8.03
CA TYR A 338 13.49 18.86 7.11
C TYR A 338 13.04 18.51 5.68
N ASN A 339 12.13 17.54 5.53
CA ASN A 339 11.58 17.13 4.23
C ASN A 339 10.78 18.27 3.58
N LYS A 340 9.87 18.92 4.33
CA LYS A 340 9.12 20.09 3.86
C LYS A 340 10.03 21.28 3.50
N ALA A 341 11.11 21.50 4.26
CA ALA A 341 12.12 22.50 3.92
C ALA A 341 12.86 22.15 2.60
N THR A 342 13.19 20.87 2.40
CA THR A 342 13.83 20.37 1.16
C THR A 342 12.99 20.68 -0.08
N GLU A 343 11.68 20.41 -0.04
CA GLU A 343 10.75 20.74 -1.12
C GLU A 343 10.69 22.24 -1.42
N LEU A 344 10.58 23.06 -0.37
CA LEU A 344 10.56 24.52 -0.53
C LEU A 344 11.85 25.05 -1.15
N PHE A 345 13.02 24.49 -0.80
CA PHE A 345 14.29 24.87 -1.41
C PHE A 345 14.46 24.37 -2.84
N LYS A 346 13.92 23.20 -3.19
CA LYS A 346 13.82 22.73 -4.59
C LYS A 346 12.93 23.64 -5.46
N LYS A 347 11.91 24.28 -4.86
CA LYS A 347 10.88 25.05 -5.58
C LYS A 347 11.13 26.57 -5.65
N TYR A 348 11.78 27.16 -4.65
CA TYR A 348 11.92 28.61 -4.52
C TYR A 348 13.37 29.07 -4.40
N SER A 349 13.67 30.25 -4.92
CA SER A 349 14.94 30.96 -4.77
C SER A 349 14.82 32.13 -3.76
N PRO A 350 15.95 32.67 -3.24
CA PRO A 350 15.94 33.75 -2.25
C PRO A 350 15.21 35.04 -2.68
N SER A 351 15.08 35.28 -3.99
CA SER A 351 14.42 36.45 -4.57
C SER A 351 12.89 36.31 -4.60
N GLN A 352 12.38 35.08 -4.65
CA GLN A 352 10.95 34.76 -4.66
C GLN A 352 10.34 34.86 -3.26
N ILE A 353 11.12 34.59 -2.20
CA ILE A 353 10.67 34.70 -0.79
C ILE A 353 10.74 36.17 -0.31
N GLY A 354 10.01 37.03 -1.01
CA GLY A 354 9.89 38.46 -0.72
C GLY A 354 8.83 38.77 0.35
N LYS A 355 8.89 39.97 0.93
CA LYS A 355 7.97 40.43 2.00
C LYS A 355 6.47 40.33 1.70
N LYS A 356 6.08 40.21 0.43
CA LYS A 356 4.69 40.28 -0.06
C LYS A 356 3.89 38.99 0.13
N ASP A 357 4.53 37.82 0.10
CA ASP A 357 3.84 36.56 0.38
C ASP A 357 3.94 36.24 1.87
N LYS A 358 2.86 36.54 2.59
CA LYS A 358 2.79 36.34 4.04
C LYS A 358 2.76 34.85 4.39
N LYS A 359 1.91 34.06 3.72
CA LYS A 359 1.69 32.63 4.02
C LYS A 359 2.95 31.81 3.75
N LEU A 360 3.62 32.05 2.62
CA LEU A 360 4.87 31.35 2.29
C LEU A 360 6.00 31.73 3.26
N ARG A 361 6.10 33.01 3.67
CA ARG A 361 7.06 33.42 4.70
C ARG A 361 6.78 32.78 6.06
N GLU A 362 5.51 32.62 6.43
CA GLU A 362 5.11 31.93 7.67
C GLU A 362 5.49 30.44 7.64
N GLN A 363 5.30 29.75 6.50
CA GLN A 363 5.79 28.38 6.31
C GLN A 363 7.32 28.27 6.49
N PHE A 364 8.10 29.10 5.78
CA PHE A 364 9.56 29.12 5.92
C PHE A 364 10.03 29.41 7.36
N THR A 365 9.33 30.30 8.08
CA THR A 365 9.68 30.65 9.47
C THR A 365 9.33 29.51 10.43
N SER A 366 8.12 28.91 10.30
CA SER A 366 7.69 27.79 11.13
C SER A 366 8.62 26.58 11.01
N LEU A 367 9.05 26.23 9.79
CA LEU A 367 10.01 25.15 9.57
C LEU A 367 11.39 25.50 10.17
N SER A 368 11.77 26.78 10.13
CA SER A 368 13.03 27.24 10.73
C SER A 368 13.01 27.12 12.26
N ASP A 369 11.88 27.42 12.89
CA ASP A 369 11.74 27.30 14.34
C ASP A 369 11.83 25.82 14.79
N THR A 370 11.24 24.91 14.01
CA THR A 370 11.35 23.46 14.26
C THR A 370 12.77 22.94 14.07
N LEU A 371 13.45 23.31 12.98
CA LEU A 371 14.85 22.91 12.75
C LEU A 371 15.82 23.58 13.74
N ASP A 372 15.51 24.77 14.26
CA ASP A 372 16.28 25.37 15.36
C ASP A 372 16.16 24.55 16.66
N LYS A 373 14.96 24.10 17.05
CA LYS A 373 14.81 23.17 18.19
C LYS A 373 15.70 21.93 18.02
N TYR A 374 15.73 21.36 16.82
CA TYR A 374 16.56 20.20 16.50
C TYR A 374 18.07 20.50 16.64
N ASN A 375 18.54 21.57 16.01
CA ASN A 375 19.95 21.98 16.05
C ASN A 375 20.46 22.38 17.44
N ASN A 376 19.56 22.77 18.35
CA ASN A 376 19.85 23.05 19.75
C ASN A 376 19.60 21.83 20.68
N GLY A 377 19.25 20.67 20.13
CA GLY A 377 19.05 19.42 20.87
C GLY A 377 17.80 19.37 21.75
N ILE A 378 16.82 20.25 21.50
CA ILE A 378 15.53 20.29 22.21
C ILE A 378 14.61 19.15 21.72
N ILE A 379 14.73 18.80 20.44
CA ILE A 379 14.10 17.62 19.82
C ILE A 379 15.20 16.80 19.10
N GLY A 380 15.01 15.49 18.96
CA GLY A 380 16.05 14.59 18.47
C GLY A 380 16.97 14.07 19.61
N PRO A 381 18.24 13.74 19.33
CA PRO A 381 19.11 12.96 20.24
C PRO A 381 19.76 13.77 21.38
N GLY A 382 19.45 15.07 21.50
CA GLY A 382 20.13 15.98 22.43
C GLY A 382 21.34 16.68 21.81
N HIS A 383 21.86 17.70 22.50
CA HIS A 383 22.99 18.52 22.04
C HIS A 383 24.33 17.94 22.53
N CYS A 384 25.42 18.15 21.79
CA CYS A 384 26.76 17.76 22.23
C CYS A 384 27.31 18.68 23.34
N ASP A 385 28.09 18.14 24.28
CA ASP A 385 28.82 18.90 25.32
C ASP A 385 30.00 19.73 24.75
#